data_AF-A0A937WNV7-F1
#
_entry.id   AF-A0A937WNV7-F1
#
_cell.length_a   1.000
_cell.length_b   1.000
_cell.length_c   1.000
_cell.angle_alpha   90.00
_cell.angle_beta   90.00
_cell.angle_gamma   90.00
#
_symmetry.space_group_name_H-M   'P 1'
#
loop_
_entity.id
_entity.type
_entity.pdbx_description
1 polymer ?
#
loop_
_entity_poly.entity_id
_entity_poly.type
_entity_poly.pdbx_seq_one_letter_code
_entity_poly.pdbx_strand_id
1 'polypeptide(L)'
;MMSSCSLRSAVYFVNRQGNYAYLCAYGVLVILYISSPAHPTKVGYIALPDVAEGVYVSGRYAYVSDYHSGLRVIDVISTSNLKEVGFYKLLCEVT
;
A
#
# COMPACT_ATOMS: atom_id res chain seq x y z
N MET A 1 -19.75 -18.57 -8.63
CA MET A 1 -18.37 -19.08 -8.46
C MET A 1 -17.56 -17.95 -7.86
N MET A 2 -17.20 -18.04 -6.57
CA MET A 2 -16.44 -17.00 -5.87
C MET A 2 -14.96 -17.21 -6.19
N SER A 3 -14.33 -16.27 -6.89
CA SER A 3 -12.88 -16.27 -7.06
C SER A 3 -12.26 -15.64 -5.83
N SER A 4 -11.62 -16.44 -4.98
CA SER A 4 -10.77 -15.95 -3.90
C SER A 4 -9.36 -15.75 -4.44
N CYS A 5 -8.90 -14.50 -4.48
CA CYS A 5 -7.47 -14.23 -4.65
C CYS A 5 -6.82 -14.43 -3.28
N SER A 6 -6.15 -15.57 -3.08
CA SER A 6 -5.37 -15.82 -1.86
C SER A 6 -4.16 -14.89 -1.85
N LEU A 7 -4.29 -13.72 -1.22
CA LEU A 7 -3.14 -12.97 -0.76
C LEU A 7 -2.49 -13.86 0.32
N ARG A 8 -1.28 -14.39 0.06
CA ARG A 8 -0.52 -15.26 0.99
C ARG A 8 -0.07 -14.56 2.29
N SER A 9 -0.65 -13.41 2.60
CA SER A 9 -0.22 -12.48 3.64
C SER A 9 -1.43 -11.88 4.34
N ALA A 10 -1.32 -11.67 5.65
CA ALA A 10 -2.26 -10.83 6.37
C ALA A 10 -2.27 -9.44 5.73
N VAL A 11 -3.47 -8.95 5.38
CA VAL A 11 -3.66 -7.55 5.00
C VAL A 11 -3.82 -6.80 6.32
N TYR A 12 -2.91 -5.88 6.61
CA TYR A 12 -2.95 -5.09 7.85
C TYR A 12 -3.94 -3.94 7.75
N PHE A 13 -4.01 -3.30 6.58
CA PHE A 13 -4.84 -2.14 6.36
C PHE A 13 -5.33 -2.05 4.92
N VAL A 14 -6.53 -1.49 4.73
CA VAL A 14 -7.10 -1.19 3.42
C VAL A 14 -7.57 0.26 3.36
N ASN A 15 -7.18 0.96 2.30
CA ASN A 15 -7.70 2.29 1.96
C ASN A 15 -8.34 2.25 0.56
N ARG A 16 -9.38 3.07 0.34
CA ARG A 16 -10.08 3.15 -0.94
C ARG A 16 -10.06 4.58 -1.48
N GLN A 17 -9.70 4.72 -2.75
CA GLN A 17 -9.88 5.95 -3.53
C GLN A 17 -10.55 5.60 -4.85
N GLY A 18 -11.82 6.01 -5.02
CA GLY A 18 -12.59 5.69 -6.22
C GLY A 18 -12.74 4.18 -6.44
N ASN A 19 -12.25 3.69 -7.60
CA ASN A 19 -12.24 2.27 -7.96
C ASN A 19 -10.92 1.57 -7.61
N TYR A 20 -10.04 2.22 -6.83
CA TYR A 20 -8.78 1.64 -6.41
C TYR A 20 -8.79 1.35 -4.91
N ALA A 21 -8.28 0.18 -4.54
CA ALA A 21 -8.01 -0.22 -3.16
C ALA A 21 -6.50 -0.38 -2.97
N TYR A 22 -6.02 0.10 -1.83
CA TYR A 22 -4.62 0.11 -1.42
C TYR A 22 -4.48 -0.77 -0.20
N LEU A 23 -3.60 -1.77 -0.28
CA LEU A 23 -3.44 -2.80 0.73
C LEU A 23 -2.00 -2.83 1.20
N CYS A 24 -1.80 -2.88 2.51
CA CYS A 24 -0.49 -3.07 3.11
C CYS A 24 -0.35 -4.51 3.64
N ALA A 25 0.74 -5.19 3.25
CA ALA A 25 0.99 -6.59 3.55
C ALA A 25 2.51 -6.85 3.66
N TYR A 26 3.03 -7.15 4.87
CA TYR A 26 4.45 -7.50 5.15
C TYR A 26 5.48 -6.72 4.31
N GLY A 27 5.38 -5.38 4.33
CA GLY A 27 6.30 -4.52 3.59
C GLY A 27 6.04 -4.46 2.10
N VAL A 28 4.80 -4.68 1.67
CA VAL A 28 4.37 -4.42 0.30
C VAL A 28 3.13 -3.55 0.35
N LEU A 29 3.10 -2.51 -0.47
CA LEU A 29 1.88 -1.81 -0.85
C LEU A 29 1.36 -2.43 -2.15
N VAL A 30 0.13 -2.92 -2.15
CA VAL A 30 -0.55 -3.50 -3.32
C VAL A 30 -1.72 -2.61 -3.71
N ILE A 31 -1.85 -2.31 -5.00
CA ILE A 31 -2.99 -1.56 -5.54
C ILE A 31 -3.86 -2.52 -6.36
N LEU A 32 -5.14 -2.57 -5.99
CA LEU A 32 -6.17 -3.31 -6.71
C LEU A 32 -7.13 -2.35 -7.38
N TYR A 33 -7.55 -2.69 -8.60
CA TYR A 33 -8.71 -2.10 -9.24
C TYR A 33 -9.94 -2.95 -8.89
N ILE A 34 -10.96 -2.31 -8.33
CA ILE A 34 -12.10 -2.96 -7.66
C ILE A 34 -13.45 -2.54 -8.26
N SER A 35 -13.50 -2.21 -9.55
CA SER A 35 -14.76 -1.81 -10.22
C SER A 35 -15.79 -2.95 -10.27
N SER A 36 -15.32 -4.20 -10.29
CA SER A 36 -16.16 -5.37 -10.07
C SER A 36 -15.84 -5.95 -8.69
N PRO A 37 -16.73 -5.82 -7.69
CA PRO A 37 -16.48 -6.34 -6.34
C PRO A 37 -16.19 -7.84 -6.30
N ALA A 38 -16.71 -8.60 -7.27
CA ALA A 38 -16.46 -10.04 -7.39
C ALA A 38 -15.12 -10.39 -8.06
N HIS A 39 -14.49 -9.44 -8.74
CA HIS A 39 -13.27 -9.66 -9.53
C HIS A 39 -12.28 -8.49 -9.37
N PRO A 40 -11.69 -8.31 -8.18
CA PRO A 40 -10.62 -7.33 -8.00
C PRO A 40 -9.37 -7.73 -8.81
N THR A 41 -8.72 -6.77 -9.47
CA THR A 41 -7.51 -7.01 -10.27
C THR A 41 -6.32 -6.24 -9.72
N LYS A 42 -5.17 -6.91 -9.58
CA LYS A 42 -3.93 -6.23 -9.16
C LYS A 42 -3.40 -5.38 -10.30
N VAL A 43 -3.28 -4.08 -10.07
CA VAL A 43 -2.81 -3.09 -11.06
C VAL A 43 -1.46 -2.47 -10.70
N GLY A 44 -0.98 -2.69 -9.47
CA GLY A 44 0.29 -2.17 -9.00
C GLY A 44 0.77 -2.83 -7.72
N TYR A 45 2.08 -2.80 -7.49
CA TYR A 45 2.67 -3.08 -6.18
C TYR A 45 4.05 -2.45 -6.07
N ILE A 46 4.51 -2.21 -4.85
CA ILE A 46 5.87 -1.78 -4.54
C ILE A 46 6.33 -2.44 -3.24
N ALA A 47 7.55 -2.95 -3.25
CA ALA A 47 8.20 -3.47 -2.04
C ALA A 47 8.73 -2.30 -1.21
N LEU A 48 8.49 -2.38 0.08
CA LEU A 48 8.91 -1.42 1.09
C LEU A 48 9.96 -2.13 1.97
N PRO A 49 10.96 -1.39 2.49
CA PRO A 49 12.03 -1.96 3.30
C PRO A 49 11.60 -2.68 4.58
N ASP A 50 10.45 -2.33 5.16
CA ASP A 50 9.95 -2.90 6.42
C ASP A 50 8.41 -3.00 6.41
N VAL A 51 7.82 -3.52 7.48
CA VAL A 51 6.39 -3.80 7.63
C VAL A 51 5.56 -2.51 7.47
N ALA A 52 4.77 -2.49 6.40
CA ALA A 52 3.75 -1.49 6.19
C ALA A 52 2.51 -1.81 7.04
N GLU A 53 2.21 -0.94 8.02
CA GLU A 53 1.08 -1.14 8.93
C GLU A 53 -0.19 -0.41 8.49
N GLY A 54 -0.04 0.70 7.80
CA GLY A 54 -1.15 1.59 7.46
C GLY A 54 -0.90 2.33 6.16
N VAL A 55 -1.99 2.68 5.48
CA VAL A 55 -1.94 3.50 4.27
C VAL A 55 -3.05 4.55 4.26
N TYR A 56 -2.67 5.79 3.97
CA TYR A 56 -3.58 6.89 3.70
C TYR A 56 -3.31 7.43 2.30
N VAL A 57 -4.36 7.71 1.52
CA VAL A 57 -4.21 8.18 0.13
C VAL A 57 -4.83 9.57 -0.01
N SER A 58 -4.05 10.51 -0.54
CA SER A 58 -4.51 11.86 -0.85
C SER A 58 -4.06 12.25 -2.26
N GLY A 59 -5.01 12.29 -3.18
CA GLY A 59 -4.76 12.55 -4.60
C GLY A 59 -3.76 11.55 -5.19
N ARG A 60 -2.61 12.07 -5.63
CA ARG A 60 -1.51 11.34 -6.28
C ARG A 60 -0.61 10.56 -5.31
N TYR A 61 -0.73 10.80 -4.01
CA TYR A 61 0.22 10.25 -3.03
C TYR A 61 -0.45 9.27 -2.07
N ALA A 62 0.25 8.17 -1.81
CA ALA A 62 -0.03 7.26 -0.71
C ALA A 62 1.03 7.44 0.38
N TYR A 63 0.56 7.65 1.61
CA TYR A 63 1.36 7.78 2.81
C TYR A 63 1.29 6.45 3.55
N VAL A 64 2.43 5.77 3.65
CA VAL A 64 2.52 4.43 4.23
C VAL A 64 3.31 4.51 5.52
N SER A 65 2.72 4.07 6.63
CA SER A 65 3.44 3.92 7.88
C SER A 65 4.30 2.66 7.82
N ASP A 66 5.59 2.86 7.99
CA ASP A 66 6.63 1.83 8.06
C ASP A 66 6.98 1.66 9.54
N TYR A 67 6.65 0.48 10.08
CA TYR A 67 6.59 0.17 11.52
C TYR A 67 7.74 0.77 12.34
N HIS A 68 8.99 0.46 11.97
CA HIS A 68 10.17 0.96 12.67
C HIS A 68 10.88 2.11 11.96
N SER A 69 10.57 2.36 10.69
CA SER A 69 11.34 3.33 9.91
C SER A 69 10.68 4.70 9.81
N GLY A 70 9.35 4.82 9.95
CA GLY A 70 8.66 6.11 9.91
C GLY A 70 7.54 6.18 8.86
N LEU A 71 7.55 7.24 8.04
CA LEU A 71 6.51 7.48 7.02
C LEU A 71 7.14 7.50 5.63
N ARG A 72 6.56 6.73 4.71
CA ARG A 72 6.94 6.72 3.29
C ARG A 72 5.88 7.39 2.45
N VAL A 73 6.31 8.15 1.44
CA VAL A 73 5.44 8.82 0.47
C VAL A 73 5.64 8.16 -0.89
N ILE A 74 4.59 7.52 -1.37
CA ILE A 74 4.58 6.80 -2.64
C ILE A 74 3.74 7.59 -3.65
N ASP A 75 4.32 7.91 -4.80
CA ASP A 75 3.59 8.39 -5.97
C ASP A 75 2.83 7.23 -6.62
N VAL A 76 1.51 7.36 -6.66
CA VAL A 76 0.57 6.35 -7.17
C VAL A 76 -0.11 6.80 -8.47
N ILE A 77 0.39 7.83 -9.17
CA ILE A 77 -0.21 8.30 -10.43
C ILE A 77 -0.20 7.22 -11.52
N SER A 78 0.88 6.42 -11.56
CA SER A 78 1.06 5.34 -12.50
C SER A 78 1.08 4.04 -11.72
N THR A 79 -0.04 3.32 -11.69
CA THR A 79 -0.16 2.09 -10.90
C THR A 79 0.80 0.99 -11.36
N SER A 80 1.22 1.02 -12.63
CA SER A 80 2.24 0.12 -13.18
C SER A 80 3.68 0.53 -12.87
N ASN A 81 3.91 1.73 -12.35
CA ASN A 81 5.23 2.26 -12.00
C ASN A 81 5.14 3.13 -10.74
N LEU A 82 4.89 2.46 -9.62
CA LEU A 82 4.89 3.10 -8.31
C LEU A 82 6.30 3.53 -7.92
N LYS A 83 6.41 4.71 -7.30
CA LYS A 83 7.70 5.28 -6.92
C LYS A 83 7.63 5.85 -5.51
N GLU A 84 8.58 5.48 -4.66
CA GLU A 84 8.83 6.22 -3.44
C GLU A 84 9.44 7.57 -3.80
N VAL A 85 8.80 8.66 -3.37
CA VAL A 85 9.22 10.04 -3.64
C VAL A 85 9.66 10.77 -2.37
N GLY A 86 9.42 10.19 -1.20
CA GLY A 86 9.81 10.75 0.08
C GLY A 86 9.80 9.74 1.20
N PHE A 87 10.63 10.01 2.20
CA PHE A 87 10.73 9.22 3.41
C PHE A 87 11.02 10.15 4.59
N TYR A 88 10.21 10.04 5.63
CA TYR A 88 10.44 10.68 6.91
C TYR A 88 10.82 9.60 7.91
N LYS A 89 12.04 9.68 8.43
CA LYS A 89 12.53 8.74 9.43
C LYS A 89 11.97 9.10 10.80
N LEU A 90 11.28 8.16 11.45
CA LEU A 90 11.07 8.26 12.89
C LEU A 90 12.37 7.80 13.55
N LEU A 91 13.07 8.72 14.22
CA LEU A 91 14.18 8.35 15.09
C LEU A 91 13.55 7.68 16.32
N CYS A 92 13.72 6.36 16.43
CA CYS A 92 13.66 5.74 17.73
C CYS A 92 14.95 6.16 18.46
N GLU A 93 14.93 7.29 19.16
CA GLU A 93 15.96 7.58 20.18
C GLU A 93 15.74 6.59 21.33
N VAL A 94 16.25 5.38 21.18
CA VAL A 94 16.45 4.51 22.33
C VAL A 94 17.74 5.00 22.98
N THR A 95 17.61 5.82 24.02
CA THR A 95 18.71 6.14 24.94
C THR A 95 18.76 5.09 26.03
#